data_AF-A0A6A8LUT6-F1
#
_entry.id   AF-A0A6A8LUT6-F1
#
_cell.length_a   1.000
_cell.length_b   1.000
_cell.length_c   1.000
_cell.angle_alpha   90.00
_cell.angle_beta   90.00
_cell.angle_gamma   90.00
#
_symmetry.space_group_name_H-M   'P 1'
#
loop_
_entity.id
_entity.type
_entity.pdbx_description
1 polymer ?
#
loop_
_entity_poly.entity_id
_entity_poly.type
_entity_poly.pdbx_seq_one_letter_code
_entity_poly.pdbx_strand_id
1 'polypeptide(L)'
;LEVQSLYTTHYLPSDFKKNGGYQRSVEMCHEYDVYRQCYCGCVFAAKAQGVDLSKIRREALEFLEGKDADKEFPEITFKINGETV
;
A
#
# COMPACT_ATOMS: atom_id res chain seq x y z
N LEU A 1 -2.56 -19.09 -19.19
CA LEU A 1 -1.81 -20.36 -19.17
C LEU A 1 -0.62 -20.34 -20.14
N GLU A 2 -0.75 -19.73 -21.31
CA GLU A 2 0.33 -19.63 -22.31
C GLU A 2 1.66 -19.04 -21.78
N VAL A 3 1.58 -18.02 -20.91
CA VAL A 3 2.77 -17.43 -20.26
C VAL A 3 3.53 -18.44 -19.38
N GLN A 4 2.84 -19.38 -18.72
CA GLN A 4 3.50 -20.42 -17.91
C GLN A 4 4.13 -21.53 -18.75
N SER A 5 3.72 -21.71 -20.01
CA SER A 5 4.39 -22.63 -20.92
C SER A 5 5.62 -22.00 -21.56
N LEU A 6 5.61 -20.69 -21.75
CA LEU A 6 6.73 -19.94 -22.34
C LEU A 6 7.86 -19.69 -21.34
N TYR A 7 7.53 -19.55 -20.05
CA TYR A 7 8.50 -19.35 -18.97
C TYR A 7 8.36 -20.49 -17.95
N THR A 8 9.46 -20.99 -17.38
CA THR A 8 9.46 -22.02 -16.31
C THR A 8 8.95 -21.45 -14.98
N THR A 9 7.71 -20.93 -14.98
CA THR A 9 7.10 -20.20 -13.87
C THR A 9 5.74 -20.80 -13.55
N HIS A 10 5.52 -21.12 -12.28
CA HIS A 10 4.24 -21.62 -11.79
C HIS A 10 3.45 -20.48 -11.13
N TYR A 11 2.19 -20.29 -11.52
CA TYR A 11 1.27 -19.39 -10.84
C TYR A 11 0.79 -20.02 -9.54
N LEU A 12 0.60 -19.18 -8.53
CA LEU A 12 -0.09 -19.58 -7.31
C LEU A 12 -1.58 -19.87 -7.62
N PRO A 13 -2.21 -20.82 -6.91
CA PRO A 13 -3.65 -21.02 -6.97
C PRO A 13 -4.38 -19.69 -6.70
N SER A 14 -5.39 -19.33 -7.48
CA SER A 14 -6.02 -18.00 -7.42
C SER A 14 -7.47 -18.01 -6.92
N ASP A 15 -8.10 -19.18 -6.79
CA ASP A 15 -9.48 -19.28 -6.31
C ASP A 15 -9.53 -19.40 -4.77
N PHE A 16 -9.63 -18.25 -4.11
CA PHE A 16 -9.79 -18.15 -2.66
C PHE A 16 -11.22 -17.84 -2.21
N LYS A 17 -12.20 -17.84 -3.13
CA LYS A 17 -13.52 -17.24 -2.85
C LYS A 17 -14.44 -18.15 -2.01
N LYS A 18 -14.14 -19.44 -1.90
CA LYS A 18 -14.97 -20.45 -1.20
C LYS A 18 -14.12 -21.37 -0.33
N ASN A 19 -14.77 -22.16 0.52
CA ASN A 19 -14.14 -23.21 1.35
C ASN A 19 -12.92 -22.74 2.18
N GLY A 20 -13.02 -21.59 2.84
CA GLY A 20 -11.93 -21.08 3.68
C GLY A 20 -10.74 -20.51 2.90
N GLY A 21 -10.91 -20.17 1.62
CA GLY A 21 -9.82 -19.65 0.79
C GLY A 21 -9.12 -18.40 1.34
N TYR A 22 -9.79 -17.57 2.15
CA TYR A 22 -9.13 -16.48 2.89
C TYR A 22 -8.01 -17.01 3.81
N GLN A 23 -8.29 -18.02 4.63
CA GLN A 23 -7.30 -18.63 5.51
C GLN A 23 -6.15 -19.23 4.70
N ARG A 24 -6.47 -19.94 3.61
CA ARG A 24 -5.45 -20.51 2.72
C ARG A 24 -4.56 -19.43 2.08
N SER A 25 -5.12 -18.27 1.75
CA SER A 25 -4.34 -17.13 1.24
C SER A 25 -3.35 -16.59 2.28
N VAL A 26 -3.75 -16.54 3.55
CA VAL A 26 -2.87 -16.08 4.64
C VAL A 26 -1.71 -17.05 4.83
N GLU A 27 -2.00 -18.35 4.87
CA GLU A 27 -0.98 -19.41 4.94
C GLU A 27 0.04 -19.31 3.81
N MET A 28 -0.43 -19.12 2.57
CA MET A 28 0.48 -18.97 1.42
C MET A 28 1.29 -17.69 1.45
N CYS A 29 0.75 -16.58 1.98
CA CYS A 29 1.57 -15.39 2.18
C CYS A 29 2.77 -15.68 3.10
N HIS A 30 2.58 -16.49 4.14
CA HIS A 30 3.68 -16.93 5.01
C HIS A 30 4.61 -17.94 4.33
N GLU A 31 4.07 -18.89 3.57
CA GLU A 31 4.84 -19.95 2.89
C GLU A 31 5.77 -19.41 1.79
N TYR A 32 5.27 -18.46 1.00
CA TYR A 32 5.97 -17.90 -0.16
C TYR A 32 6.65 -16.55 0.12
N ASP A 33 6.71 -16.12 1.38
CA ASP A 33 7.21 -14.80 1.79
C ASP A 33 6.60 -13.64 0.99
N VAL A 34 5.29 -13.74 0.72
CA VAL A 34 4.55 -12.72 -0.02
C VAL A 34 4.08 -11.66 0.96
N TYR A 35 4.51 -10.42 0.73
CA TYR A 35 4.08 -9.29 1.52
C TYR A 35 2.55 -9.13 1.47
N ARG A 36 1.91 -9.32 2.62
CA ARG A 36 0.47 -9.13 2.77
C ARG A 36 0.20 -7.75 3.37
N GLN A 37 -0.15 -6.79 2.51
CA GLN A 37 -0.46 -5.43 2.95
C GLN A 37 -1.61 -5.44 3.97
N CYS A 38 -1.29 -5.08 5.21
CA CYS A 38 -2.25 -5.03 6.32
C CYS A 38 -3.13 -3.78 6.29
N TYR A 39 -2.76 -2.76 5.50
CA TYR A 39 -3.47 -1.50 5.36
C TYR A 39 -3.91 -1.27 3.91
N CYS A 40 -5.19 -1.45 3.62
CA CYS A 40 -5.76 -1.22 2.29
C CYS A 40 -6.18 0.25 2.04
N GLY A 41 -5.77 1.20 2.89
CA GLY A 41 -6.21 2.60 2.79
C GLY A 41 -7.54 2.90 3.49
N CYS A 42 -8.21 1.90 4.08
CA CYS A 42 -9.51 2.09 4.71
C CYS A 42 -9.40 2.49 6.19
N VAL A 43 -10.36 3.29 6.66
CA VAL A 43 -10.45 3.72 8.07
C VAL A 43 -10.56 2.54 9.03
N PHE A 44 -11.17 1.42 8.62
CA PHE A 44 -11.32 0.23 9.44
C PHE A 44 -9.97 -0.45 9.73
N ALA A 45 -9.11 -0.56 8.71
CA ALA A 45 -7.77 -1.12 8.86
C ALA A 45 -6.89 -0.22 9.73
N ALA A 46 -6.95 1.10 9.53
CA ALA A 46 -6.27 2.07 10.39
C ALA A 46 -6.71 1.93 11.86
N LYS A 47 -8.02 1.82 12.10
CA LYS A 47 -8.58 1.64 13.45
C LYS A 47 -8.14 0.31 14.08
N ALA A 48 -8.15 -0.77 13.31
CA ALA A 48 -7.69 -2.09 13.76
C ALA A 48 -6.20 -2.12 14.13
N GLN A 49 -5.39 -1.29 13.46
CA GLN A 49 -3.96 -1.13 13.74
C GLN A 49 -3.66 -0.09 14.82
N GLY A 50 -4.68 0.58 15.38
CA GLY A 50 -4.48 1.65 16.38
C GLY A 50 -3.91 2.94 15.79
N VAL A 51 -4.01 3.14 14.48
CA VAL A 51 -3.53 4.35 13.79
C VAL A 51 -4.56 5.47 14.00
N ASP A 52 -4.16 6.54 14.68
CA ASP A 52 -4.95 7.76 14.82
C ASP A 52 -4.71 8.72 13.66
N LEU A 53 -5.54 8.57 12.61
CA LEU A 53 -5.48 9.40 11.41
C LEU A 53 -5.73 10.90 11.71
N SER A 54 -6.52 11.22 12.73
CA SER A 54 -6.81 12.61 13.12
C SER A 54 -5.58 13.27 13.74
N LYS A 55 -4.88 12.54 14.61
CA LYS A 55 -3.62 12.99 15.19
C LYS A 55 -2.55 13.20 14.12
N ILE A 56 -2.36 12.21 13.24
CA ILE A 56 -1.38 12.30 12.13
C ILE A 56 -1.68 13.51 11.25
N ARG A 57 -2.95 13.75 10.91
CA ARG A 57 -3.34 14.92 10.12
C ARG A 57 -3.01 16.23 10.83
N ARG A 58 -3.30 16.32 12.13
CA ARG A 58 -2.98 17.51 12.92
C ARG A 58 -1.48 17.77 12.95
N GLU A 59 -0.68 16.75 13.24
CA GLU A 59 0.78 16.85 13.26
C GLU A 59 1.36 17.25 11.89
N ALA A 60 0.81 16.71 10.81
CA ALA A 60 1.22 17.08 9.45
C ALA A 60 0.90 18.55 9.14
N LEU A 61 -0.27 19.04 9.55
CA LEU A 61 -0.65 20.45 9.37
C LEU A 61 0.23 21.38 10.21
N GLU A 62 0.47 21.04 11.48
CA GLU A 62 1.38 21.78 12.37
C GLU A 62 2.80 21.83 11.79
N PHE A 63 3.28 20.73 11.20
CA PHE A 63 4.61 20.69 10.57
C PHE A 63 4.70 21.61 9.35
N LEU A 64 3.63 21.72 8.56
CA LEU A 64 3.60 22.54 7.34
C LEU A 64 3.36 24.03 7.62
N GLU A 65 2.93 24.39 8.83
CA GLU A 65 2.63 25.76 9.18
C GLU A 65 3.89 26.64 9.10
N GLY A 66 3.84 27.66 8.24
CA GLY A 66 4.94 28.62 8.05
C GLY A 66 6.08 28.13 7.16
N LYS A 67 6.02 26.90 6.63
CA LYS A 67 7.01 26.37 5.70
C LYS A 67 6.67 26.71 4.26
N ASP A 68 7.68 27.15 3.51
CA ASP A 68 7.60 27.36 2.07
C ASP A 68 8.03 26.07 1.37
N ALA A 69 7.06 25.35 0.79
CA ALA A 69 7.28 24.02 0.22
C ALA A 69 8.37 23.99 -0.86
N ASP A 70 8.43 25.05 -1.69
CA ASP A 70 9.39 25.16 -2.79
C ASP A 70 10.83 25.38 -2.31
N LYS A 71 11.00 25.99 -1.12
CA LYS A 71 12.31 26.30 -0.54
C LYS A 71 12.81 25.24 0.41
N GLU A 72 11.92 24.69 1.23
CA GLU A 72 12.27 23.71 2.27
C GLU A 72 12.29 22.27 1.76
N PHE A 73 11.52 21.96 0.70
CA PHE A 73 11.42 20.61 0.14
C PHE A 73 11.61 20.60 -1.39
N PRO A 74 12.71 21.16 -1.93
CA PRO A 74 12.91 21.26 -3.38
C PRO A 74 12.96 19.90 -4.07
N GLU A 75 13.36 18.84 -3.38
CA GLU A 75 13.35 17.47 -3.90
C GLU A 75 11.94 16.89 -4.09
N ILE A 76 10.92 17.45 -3.44
CA ILE A 76 9.52 16.99 -3.50
C ILE A 76 8.75 17.85 -4.50
N THR A 77 9.21 17.87 -5.75
CA THR A 77 8.53 18.60 -6.84
C THR A 77 7.72 17.62 -7.69
N PHE A 78 6.39 17.77 -7.72
CA PHE A 78 5.54 17.01 -8.63
C PHE A 78 5.36 17.77 -9.95
N LYS A 79 5.89 17.21 -11.04
CA LYS A 79 5.71 17.77 -12.39
C LYS A 79 4.69 16.96 -13.17
N ILE A 80 3.54 17.54 -13.52
CA ILE A 80 2.58 16.95 -14.45
C ILE A 80 2.75 17.66 -15.79
N ASN A 81 3.09 16.92 -16.84
CA ASN A 81 3.34 17.45 -18.19
C ASN A 81 4.39 18.59 -18.26
N GLY A 82 5.35 18.61 -17.32
CA GLY A 82 6.40 19.63 -17.26
C GLY A 82 6.02 20.89 -16.48
N GLU A 83 4.77 21.01 -16.03
CA GLU A 83 4.30 22.05 -15.12
C GLU A 83 4.35 21.55 -13.67
N THR A 84 4.84 22.40 -12.76
CA THR A 84 4.84 22.10 -11.32
C THR A 84 3.42 22.21 -10.78
N VAL A 85 2.98 21.20 -10.02
CA VAL A 85 1.63 21.08 -9.45
C VAL A 85 1.68 21.15 -7.93
#